data_AF-A0A3Q0GJQ8-F1
#
_entry.id   AF-A0A3Q0GJQ8-F1
#
_cell.length_a   1.000
_cell.length_b   1.000
_cell.length_c   1.000
_cell.angle_alpha   90.00
_cell.angle_beta   90.00
_cell.angle_gamma   90.00
#
_symmetry.space_group_name_H-M   'P 1'
#
loop_
_entity.id
_entity.type
_entity.pdbx_description
1 polymer ?
#
loop_
_entity_poly.entity_id
_entity_poly.type
_entity_poly.pdbx_seq_one_letter_code
_entity_poly.pdbx_strand_id
1 'polypeptide(L)'
;MPFQEYVEHLLEPQDLDLLGSDTLYFFGDNNFTEWGSLFQKYVPPPFRLPGTTSAYSFGIAGSGSGVPFHWHGPGFSEVIFGRKRWFLYPPEHTPEFHPNRTTLSWLLDTYPRLPPEARPLECTIRPGEVLYFPARWWHATLNLDTSVFISTFLG
;
A
#
# COMPACT_ATOMS: atom_id res chain seq x y z
N MET A 1 -15.17 -0.02 13.00
CA MET A 1 -15.33 -1.48 12.87
C MET A 1 -14.25 -2.15 13.70
N PRO A 2 -14.58 -3.09 14.58
CA PRO A 2 -13.60 -3.88 15.33
C PRO A 2 -12.68 -4.68 14.39
N PHE A 3 -11.42 -4.85 14.77
CA PHE A 3 -10.45 -5.63 13.98
C PHE A 3 -10.92 -7.07 13.74
N GLN A 4 -11.49 -7.72 14.76
CA GLN A 4 -12.03 -9.08 14.64
C GLN A 4 -13.11 -9.18 13.56
N GLU A 5 -14.04 -8.22 13.51
CA GLU A 5 -15.12 -8.19 12.53
C GLU A 5 -14.57 -8.06 11.10
N TYR A 6 -13.56 -7.20 10.91
CA TYR A 6 -12.87 -7.10 9.62
C TYR A 6 -12.24 -8.44 9.20
N VAL A 7 -11.49 -9.08 10.10
CA VAL A 7 -10.77 -10.32 9.80
C VAL A 7 -11.72 -11.49 9.53
N GLU A 8 -12.79 -11.61 10.31
CA GLU A 8 -13.70 -12.76 10.21
C GLU A 8 -14.71 -12.65 9.06
N HIS A 9 -15.06 -11.43 8.64
CA HIS A 9 -16.17 -11.22 7.72
C HIS A 9 -15.85 -10.44 6.45
N LEU A 10 -14.75 -9.68 6.41
CA LEU A 10 -14.45 -8.75 5.31
C LEU A 10 -13.06 -8.94 4.71
N LEU A 11 -12.20 -9.74 5.33
CA LEU A 11 -10.88 -10.08 4.81
C LEU A 11 -11.01 -11.14 3.72
N GLU A 12 -11.40 -10.70 2.53
CA GLU A 12 -11.59 -11.54 1.35
C GLU A 12 -10.87 -10.99 0.12
N PRO A 13 -10.71 -11.78 -0.96
CA PRO A 13 -10.17 -11.28 -2.21
C PRO A 13 -11.00 -10.13 -2.78
N GLN A 14 -10.32 -9.18 -3.44
CA GLN A 14 -10.97 -8.06 -4.12
C GLN A 14 -11.94 -8.56 -5.18
N ASP A 15 -13.21 -8.18 -5.05
CA ASP A 15 -14.20 -8.35 -6.09
C ASP A 15 -13.92 -7.40 -7.27
N LEU A 16 -14.00 -7.94 -8.48
CA LEU A 16 -13.74 -7.22 -9.73
C LEU A 16 -14.86 -6.23 -10.08
N ASP A 17 -16.06 -6.44 -9.55
CA ASP A 17 -17.23 -5.59 -9.82
C ASP A 17 -17.33 -4.39 -8.87
N LEU A 18 -16.50 -4.35 -7.81
CA LEU A 18 -16.47 -3.26 -6.83
C LEU A 18 -15.67 -2.04 -7.31
N LEU A 19 -16.11 -0.87 -6.87
CA LEU A 19 -15.40 0.38 -7.09
C LEU A 19 -14.16 0.50 -6.20
N GLY A 20 -13.24 1.39 -6.58
CA GLY A 20 -12.09 1.76 -5.76
C GLY A 20 -12.48 2.28 -4.37
N SER A 21 -13.61 2.99 -4.26
CA SER A 21 -14.15 3.48 -2.99
C SER A 21 -14.61 2.39 -2.05
N ASP A 22 -14.94 1.21 -2.60
CA ASP A 22 -15.53 0.10 -1.87
C ASP A 22 -14.49 -0.99 -1.57
N THR A 23 -13.23 -0.75 -1.96
CA THR A 23 -12.10 -1.60 -1.61
C THR A 23 -11.85 -1.54 -0.10
N LEU A 24 -12.13 -2.63 0.59
CA LEU A 24 -11.91 -2.73 2.03
C LEU A 24 -10.47 -3.13 2.34
N TYR A 25 -9.74 -2.18 2.91
CA TYR A 25 -8.34 -2.31 3.29
C TYR A 25 -8.18 -1.80 4.72
N PHE A 26 -7.81 -2.67 5.65
CA PHE A 26 -7.65 -2.25 7.04
C PHE A 26 -6.32 -1.51 7.21
N PHE A 27 -6.43 -0.24 7.58
CA PHE A 27 -5.31 0.62 7.94
C PHE A 27 -5.46 1.02 9.40
N GLY A 28 -4.60 0.44 10.25
CA GLY A 28 -4.60 0.64 11.69
C GLY A 28 -4.24 2.08 12.07
N ASP A 29 -4.63 2.45 13.30
CA ASP A 29 -4.40 3.79 13.82
C ASP A 29 -2.91 4.14 13.87
N ASN A 30 -2.60 5.38 13.50
CA ASN A 30 -1.25 5.94 13.62
C ASN A 30 -0.99 6.56 15.00
N ASN A 31 -1.97 6.51 15.91
CA ASN A 31 -1.92 7.12 17.23
C ASN A 31 -1.54 6.12 18.34
N PHE A 32 -1.10 4.92 17.97
CA PHE A 32 -0.50 3.90 18.85
C PHE A 32 -1.41 3.40 19.99
N THR A 33 -2.72 3.62 19.92
CA THR A 33 -3.62 3.24 21.02
C THR A 33 -3.99 1.77 20.95
N GLU A 34 -4.49 1.30 19.81
CA GLU A 34 -4.87 -0.10 19.60
C GLU A 34 -3.63 -0.98 19.38
N TRP A 35 -2.69 -0.51 18.57
CA TRP A 35 -1.51 -1.28 18.15
C TRP A 35 -0.24 -1.00 18.97
N GLY A 36 -0.33 -0.25 20.08
CA GLY A 36 0.83 0.16 20.88
C GLY A 36 1.72 -1.02 21.33
N SER A 37 1.12 -2.12 21.77
CA SER A 37 1.86 -3.33 22.19
C SER A 37 2.60 -4.03 21.04
N LEU A 38 2.05 -3.96 19.82
CA LEU A 38 2.71 -4.44 18.60
C LEU A 38 3.89 -3.53 18.26
N PHE A 39 3.68 -2.21 18.25
CA PHE A 39 4.71 -1.23 17.92
C PHE A 39 5.89 -1.23 18.91
N GLN A 40 5.67 -1.59 20.17
CA GLN A 40 6.77 -1.80 21.15
C GLN A 40 7.67 -2.99 20.81
N LYS A 41 7.15 -4.01 20.12
CA LYS A 41 7.91 -5.19 19.67
C LYS A 41 8.48 -5.01 18.27
N TYR A 42 7.98 -4.03 17.53
CA TYR A 42 8.40 -3.77 16.17
C TYR A 42 9.83 -3.24 16.12
N VAL A 43 10.67 -3.84 15.29
CA VAL A 43 12.02 -3.38 15.02
C VAL A 43 12.03 -2.77 13.61
N PRO A 44 12.03 -1.43 13.48
CA PRO A 44 12.01 -0.79 12.17
C PRO A 44 13.33 -1.03 11.42
N PRO A 45 13.33 -0.96 10.08
CA PRO A 45 14.55 -1.00 9.29
C PRO A 45 15.56 0.06 9.74
N PRO A 46 16.86 -0.17 9.54
CA PRO A 46 17.90 0.78 9.93
C PRO A 46 17.93 2.05 9.07
N PHE A 47 17.03 2.18 8.10
CA PHE A 47 16.96 3.32 7.19
C PHE A 47 16.23 4.50 7.84
N ARG A 48 16.79 5.70 7.70
CA ARG A 48 16.20 6.95 8.20
C ARG A 48 16.43 8.06 7.21
N LEU A 49 15.46 8.97 7.11
CA LEU A 49 15.63 10.22 6.38
C LEU A 49 15.94 11.33 7.40
N PRO A 50 17.10 12.00 7.32
CA PRO A 50 17.45 13.05 8.27
C PRO A 50 16.39 14.15 8.33
N GLY A 51 16.09 14.64 9.54
CA GLY A 51 15.11 15.71 9.76
C GLY A 51 13.66 15.27 9.69
N THR A 52 13.37 13.96 9.67
CA THR A 52 12.00 13.44 9.69
C THR A 52 11.70 12.62 10.94
N THR A 53 10.41 12.55 11.27
CA THR A 53 9.84 11.70 12.31
C THR A 53 9.01 10.58 11.68
N SER A 54 9.01 9.41 12.32
CA SER A 54 8.32 8.23 11.80
C SER A 54 6.95 8.06 12.45
N ALA A 55 5.91 7.92 11.64
CA ALA A 55 4.59 7.48 12.05
C ALA A 55 4.30 6.10 11.42
N TYR A 56 4.07 5.09 12.25
CA TYR A 56 3.76 3.75 11.79
C TYR A 56 2.27 3.58 11.55
N SER A 57 1.92 2.80 10.54
CA SER A 57 0.59 2.24 10.38
C SER A 57 0.72 0.76 10.07
N PHE A 58 0.06 -0.04 10.91
CA PHE A 58 -0.14 -1.46 10.69
C PHE A 58 -1.29 -1.67 9.72
N GLY A 59 -1.21 -2.66 8.84
CA GLY A 59 -2.37 -3.02 8.04
C GLY A 59 -2.42 -4.49 7.66
N ILE A 60 -3.65 -4.91 7.36
CA ILE A 60 -3.99 -6.23 6.85
C ILE A 60 -4.99 -6.06 5.71
N ALA A 61 -4.82 -6.86 4.66
CA ALA A 61 -5.64 -6.72 3.46
C ALA A 61 -5.72 -8.03 2.68
N GLY A 62 -6.85 -8.25 2.00
CA GLY A 62 -7.08 -9.42 1.16
C GLY A 62 -6.35 -9.34 -0.19
N SER A 63 -6.21 -10.47 -0.88
CA SER A 63 -5.57 -10.52 -2.19
C SER A 63 -6.32 -9.68 -3.23
N GLY A 64 -5.62 -9.02 -4.14
CA GLY A 64 -6.20 -8.17 -5.17
C GLY A 64 -6.62 -6.78 -4.68
N SER A 65 -6.68 -6.55 -3.36
CA SER A 65 -6.94 -5.23 -2.80
C SER A 65 -5.70 -4.34 -2.93
N GLY A 66 -5.88 -3.02 -2.82
CA GLY A 66 -4.78 -2.08 -2.84
C GLY A 66 -5.25 -0.64 -2.90
N VAL A 67 -4.30 0.29 -2.94
CA VAL A 67 -4.60 1.71 -3.02
C VAL A 67 -4.30 2.21 -4.44
N PRO A 68 -5.28 2.85 -5.13
CA PRO A 68 -5.05 3.47 -6.45
C PRO A 68 -3.96 4.53 -6.42
N PHE A 69 -3.58 5.05 -7.60
CA PHE A 69 -2.54 6.08 -7.68
C PHE A 69 -2.88 7.32 -6.86
N HIS A 70 -1.96 7.68 -5.98
CA HIS A 70 -1.99 8.90 -5.16
C HIS A 70 -0.55 9.29 -4.82
N TRP A 71 -0.39 10.39 -4.07
CA TRP A 71 0.93 10.80 -3.57
C TRP A 71 0.77 11.52 -2.23
N HIS A 72 1.85 11.53 -1.46
CA HIS A 72 1.97 12.26 -0.19
C HIS A 72 3.45 12.46 0.16
N GLY A 73 3.77 12.71 1.43
CA GLY A 73 5.14 12.74 1.95
C GLY A 73 5.89 11.41 1.75
N PRO A 74 7.20 11.39 2.04
CA PRO A 74 8.02 10.20 1.84
C PRO A 74 7.71 9.13 2.89
N GLY A 75 8.13 7.90 2.62
CA GLY A 75 7.97 6.81 3.58
C GLY A 75 8.57 5.49 3.14
N PHE A 76 8.42 4.51 4.02
CA PHE A 76 8.81 3.13 3.78
C PHE A 76 7.59 2.22 3.78
N SER A 77 7.62 1.16 2.98
CA SER A 77 6.64 0.08 3.00
C SER A 77 7.33 -1.25 3.19
N GLU A 78 6.79 -2.05 4.11
CA GLU A 78 7.37 -3.30 4.56
C GLU A 78 6.28 -4.36 4.62
N VAL A 79 6.58 -5.57 4.14
CA VAL A 79 5.66 -6.69 4.22
C VAL A 79 6.14 -7.65 5.30
N ILE A 80 5.22 -8.05 6.18
CA ILE A 80 5.44 -9.04 7.24
C ILE A 80 4.97 -10.42 6.75
N PHE A 81 3.83 -10.45 6.07
CA PHE A 81 3.24 -11.64 5.47
C PHE A 81 2.61 -11.31 4.12
N GLY A 82 2.61 -12.25 3.19
CA GLY A 82 2.09 -12.05 1.83
C GLY A 82 3.09 -11.33 0.92
N ARG A 83 2.58 -10.69 -0.14
CA ARG A 83 3.40 -9.96 -1.13
C ARG A 83 2.63 -8.74 -1.60
N LYS A 84 3.33 -7.61 -1.74
CA LYS A 84 2.74 -6.35 -2.21
C LYS A 84 3.48 -5.84 -3.44
N ARG A 85 2.77 -5.68 -4.56
CA ARG A 85 3.27 -5.02 -5.76
C ARG A 85 3.06 -3.51 -5.66
N TRP A 86 4.06 -2.78 -6.12
CA TRP A 86 4.08 -1.33 -6.16
C TRP A 86 4.28 -0.85 -7.59
N PHE A 87 3.60 0.23 -7.93
CA PHE A 87 3.72 0.94 -9.19
C PHE A 87 4.03 2.40 -8.88
N LEU A 88 5.07 2.95 -9.49
CA LEU A 88 5.66 4.24 -9.14
C LEU A 88 5.86 5.09 -10.40
N TYR A 89 5.44 6.35 -10.33
CA TYR A 89 5.82 7.37 -11.32
C TYR A 89 6.46 8.56 -10.61
N PRO A 90 7.47 9.20 -11.24
CA PRO A 90 8.02 10.44 -10.74
C PRO A 90 6.96 11.56 -10.80
N PRO A 91 7.09 12.63 -9.99
CA PRO A 91 6.08 13.69 -9.88
C PRO A 91 5.72 14.35 -11.22
N GLU A 92 6.65 14.37 -12.17
CA GLU A 92 6.49 14.99 -13.50
C GLU A 92 5.68 14.11 -14.47
N HIS A 93 5.46 12.84 -14.13
CA HIS A 93 4.70 11.88 -14.95
C HIS A 93 3.41 11.49 -14.23
N THR A 94 2.32 12.18 -14.58
CA THR A 94 0.99 11.83 -14.08
C THR A 94 0.54 10.49 -14.69
N PRO A 95 0.17 9.48 -13.88
CA PRO A 95 -0.32 8.21 -14.38
C PRO A 95 -1.67 8.35 -15.07
N GLU A 96 -1.93 7.50 -16.07
CA GLU A 96 -3.28 7.31 -16.61
C GLU A 96 -4.06 6.37 -15.69
N PHE A 97 -4.99 6.93 -14.90
CA PHE A 97 -5.89 6.15 -14.05
C PHE A 97 -7.21 6.88 -13.82
N HIS A 98 -8.23 6.12 -13.41
CA HIS A 98 -9.51 6.68 -12.99
C HIS A 98 -9.62 6.55 -11.46
N PRO A 99 -9.91 7.63 -10.71
CA PRO A 99 -9.83 7.62 -9.24
C PRO A 99 -10.82 6.65 -8.59
N ASN A 100 -11.95 6.38 -9.23
CA ASN A 100 -12.96 5.43 -8.72
C ASN A 100 -12.68 3.96 -9.09
N ARG A 101 -11.56 3.67 -9.76
CA ARG A 101 -11.19 2.30 -10.16
C ARG A 101 -10.17 1.72 -9.20
N THR A 102 -10.33 0.44 -8.86
CA THR A 102 -9.36 -0.30 -8.05
C THR A 102 -8.03 -0.45 -8.79
N THR A 103 -6.92 -0.59 -8.06
CA THR A 103 -5.60 -0.91 -8.68
C THR A 103 -5.66 -2.19 -9.49
N LEU A 104 -6.42 -3.20 -9.03
CA LEU A 104 -6.60 -4.46 -9.74
C LEU A 104 -7.27 -4.24 -11.10
N SER A 105 -8.36 -3.47 -11.12
CA SER A 105 -9.08 -3.19 -12.36
C SER A 105 -8.24 -2.34 -13.33
N TRP A 106 -7.45 -1.39 -12.80
CA TRP A 106 -6.46 -0.66 -13.60
C TRP A 106 -5.38 -1.57 -14.17
N LEU A 107 -4.88 -2.53 -13.40
CA LEU A 107 -3.85 -3.49 -13.83
C LEU A 107 -4.37 -4.44 -14.91
N LEU A 108 -5.64 -4.83 -14.85
CA LEU A 108 -6.25 -5.73 -15.83
C LEU A 108 -6.63 -5.00 -17.12
N ASP A 109 -7.12 -3.77 -17.01
CA ASP A 109 -7.65 -3.05 -18.17
C ASP A 109 -6.63 -2.08 -18.74
N THR A 110 -6.17 -1.11 -17.95
CA THR A 110 -5.36 0.01 -18.46
C THR A 110 -3.92 -0.39 -18.68
N TYR A 111 -3.28 -1.04 -17.70
CA TYR A 111 -1.85 -1.37 -17.75
C TYR A 111 -1.42 -2.15 -19.02
N PRO A 112 -2.15 -3.17 -19.52
CA PRO A 112 -1.77 -3.90 -20.72
C PRO A 112 -1.79 -3.05 -22.00
N ARG A 113 -2.52 -1.94 -21.99
CA ARG A 113 -2.65 -1.00 -23.11
C ARG A 113 -1.62 0.13 -23.08
N LEU A 114 -0.87 0.28 -21.98
CA LEU A 114 0.14 1.32 -21.87
C LEU A 114 1.33 1.02 -22.79
N PRO A 115 1.80 2.02 -23.57
CA PRO A 115 3.04 1.87 -24.32
C PRO A 115 4.21 1.74 -23.34
N PRO A 116 5.33 1.07 -23.72
CA PRO A 116 6.45 0.79 -22.83
C PRO A 116 6.97 2.01 -22.05
N GLU A 117 7.05 3.17 -22.70
CA GLU A 117 7.51 4.44 -22.12
C GLU A 117 6.54 5.05 -21.09
N ALA A 118 5.27 4.66 -21.10
CA ALA A 118 4.27 5.10 -20.15
C ALA A 118 4.08 4.12 -18.99
N ARG A 119 4.82 3.00 -18.95
CA ARG A 119 4.73 2.02 -17.86
C ARG A 119 5.39 2.55 -16.58
N PRO A 120 4.84 2.21 -15.40
CA PRO A 120 5.42 2.62 -14.13
C PRO A 120 6.77 1.91 -13.90
N LEU A 121 7.58 2.48 -13.02
CA LEU A 121 8.55 1.68 -12.29
C LEU A 121 7.77 0.75 -11.36
N GLU A 122 8.14 -0.52 -11.32
CA GLU A 122 7.42 -1.48 -10.51
C GLU A 122 8.30 -2.51 -9.85
N CYS A 123 7.87 -2.94 -8.66
CA CYS A 123 8.51 -3.99 -7.91
C CYS A 123 7.48 -4.74 -7.08
N THR A 124 7.85 -5.91 -6.58
CA THR A 124 7.06 -6.64 -5.60
C THR A 124 7.94 -6.87 -4.38
N ILE A 125 7.49 -6.37 -3.24
CA ILE A 125 8.13 -6.61 -1.94
C ILE A 125 7.51 -7.82 -1.24
N ARG A 126 8.37 -8.61 -0.61
CA ARG A 126 8.12 -9.86 0.12
C ARG A 126 8.47 -9.68 1.60
N PRO A 127 8.20 -10.69 2.45
CA PRO A 127 8.58 -10.64 3.86
C PRO A 127 10.08 -10.35 4.05
N GLY A 128 10.39 -9.31 4.83
CA GLY A 128 11.76 -8.86 5.10
C GLY A 128 12.33 -7.87 4.06
N GLU A 129 11.59 -7.54 3.00
CA GLU A 129 11.98 -6.50 2.04
C GLU A 129 11.32 -5.16 2.39
N VAL A 130 12.02 -4.07 2.05
CA VAL A 130 11.59 -2.69 2.31
C VAL A 130 11.61 -1.91 1.00
N LEU A 131 10.55 -1.18 0.72
CA LEU A 131 10.50 -0.17 -0.33
C LEU A 131 10.55 1.22 0.27
N TYR A 132 11.40 2.10 -0.25
CA TYR A 132 11.30 3.55 -0.03
C TYR A 132 10.50 4.20 -1.15
N PHE A 133 9.50 5.01 -0.81
CA PHE A 133 8.80 5.88 -1.77
C PHE A 133 9.12 7.35 -1.46
N PRO A 134 9.62 8.13 -2.44
CA PRO A 134 9.95 9.53 -2.19
C PRO A 134 8.71 10.43 -2.10
N ALA A 135 8.91 11.62 -1.54
CA ALA A 135 7.86 12.62 -1.44
C ALA A 135 7.32 13.00 -2.84
N ARG A 136 6.00 13.12 -2.95
CA ARG A 136 5.26 13.52 -4.17
C ARG A 136 5.33 12.54 -5.35
N TRP A 137 5.96 11.38 -5.18
CA TRP A 137 5.91 10.33 -6.21
C TRP A 137 4.51 9.72 -6.24
N TRP A 138 3.95 9.61 -7.45
CA TRP A 138 2.73 8.86 -7.65
C TRP A 138 2.98 7.40 -7.37
N HIS A 139 2.12 6.80 -6.57
CA HIS A 139 2.21 5.38 -6.26
C HIS A 139 0.85 4.72 -6.13
N ALA A 140 0.76 3.50 -6.66
CA ALA A 140 -0.34 2.58 -6.44
C ALA A 140 0.20 1.28 -5.85
N THR A 141 -0.62 0.60 -5.06
CA THR A 141 -0.28 -0.68 -4.43
C THR A 141 -1.29 -1.75 -4.78
N LEU A 142 -0.83 -3.00 -4.81
CA LEU A 142 -1.67 -4.19 -4.99
C LEU A 142 -1.14 -5.33 -4.12
N ASN A 143 -1.96 -5.84 -3.22
CA ASN A 143 -1.65 -7.05 -2.46
C ASN A 143 -1.84 -8.27 -3.39
N LEU A 144 -0.79 -9.04 -3.62
CA LEU A 144 -0.88 -10.24 -4.49
C LEU A 144 -1.44 -11.45 -3.73
N ASP A 145 -1.32 -11.43 -2.41
CA ASP A 145 -1.87 -12.40 -1.48
C ASP A 145 -2.55 -11.64 -0.34
N THR A 146 -3.27 -12.34 0.55
CA THR A 146 -3.57 -11.79 1.87
C THR A 146 -2.28 -11.33 2.52
N SER A 147 -2.22 -10.06 2.89
CA SER A 147 -0.96 -9.40 3.25
C SER A 147 -1.08 -8.68 4.59
N VAL A 148 -0.03 -8.79 5.40
CA VAL A 148 0.17 -8.03 6.63
C VAL A 148 1.42 -7.18 6.44
N PHE A 149 1.34 -5.89 6.74
CA PHE A 149 2.40 -4.94 6.40
C PHE A 149 2.47 -3.81 7.42
N ILE A 150 3.59 -3.10 7.39
CA ILE A 150 3.77 -1.81 8.06
C ILE A 150 4.13 -0.77 7.01
N SER A 151 3.44 0.36 7.05
CA SER A 151 3.81 1.57 6.34
C SER A 151 4.35 2.57 7.33
N THR A 152 5.53 3.12 7.05
CA THR A 152 6.14 4.19 7.85
C THR A 152 6.07 5.49 7.07
N PHE A 153 5.29 6.44 7.54
CA PHE A 153 5.23 7.80 6.98
C PHE A 153 6.26 8.69 7.66
N LEU A 154 6.94 9.52 6.87
CA LEU A 154 7.97 10.41 7.34
C LEU A 154 7.49 11.87 7.22
N GLY A 155 7.36 12.53 8.37
CA GLY A 155 6.90 13.92 8.50
C GLY A 155 7.93 14.84 9.15
#